data_AF-A0A9K3JIJ8-F1
#
_entry.id   AF-A0A9K3JIJ8-F1
#
_cell.length_a   1.000
_cell.length_b   1.000
_cell.length_c   1.000
_cell.angle_alpha   90.00
_cell.angle_beta   90.00
_cell.angle_gamma   90.00
#
_symmetry.space_group_name_H-M   'P 1'
#
loop_
_entity.id
_entity.type
_entity.pdbx_description
1 polymer ?
#
loop_
_entity_poly.entity_id
_entity_poly.type
_entity_poly.pdbx_seq_one_letter_code
_entity_poly.pdbx_strand_id
1 'polypeptide(L)'
;MFMFILYRCGYLILVNTQAASDITDCSNRQNSKYYVVVVQYTARFSAESVKNFLYTLNNGKIPKKRFNLRLAPEEISHELTGFEHNGVTCVGMKTDIPVILDEAIVKLQPDFFWLGGGEIDLKLGIGTSEFINFTKPFIVNCSGS
;
A
#
# COMPACT_ATOMS: atom_id res chain seq x y z
N MET A 1 -24.83 4.57 -7.31
CA MET A 1 -24.30 3.32 -6.73
C MET A 1 -23.11 2.75 -7.50
N PHE A 2 -23.14 2.65 -8.84
CA PHE A 2 -22.01 2.17 -9.65
C PHE A 2 -20.70 2.96 -9.51
N MET A 3 -20.77 4.29 -9.41
CA MET A 3 -19.59 5.15 -9.22
C MET A 3 -18.91 4.96 -7.86
N PHE A 4 -19.57 4.38 -6.85
CA PHE A 4 -18.90 4.13 -5.57
C PHE A 4 -17.99 2.90 -5.65
N ILE A 5 -18.34 1.90 -6.48
CA ILE A 5 -17.61 0.62 -6.54
C ILE A 5 -16.30 0.76 -7.29
N LEU A 6 -16.29 1.49 -8.42
CA LEU A 6 -15.10 1.67 -9.25
C LEU A 6 -14.02 2.53 -8.58
N TYR A 7 -14.43 3.44 -7.70
CA TYR A 7 -13.54 4.38 -7.01
C TYR A 7 -13.22 3.92 -5.59
N ARG A 8 -13.70 2.73 -5.18
CA ARG A 8 -13.37 2.15 -3.88
C ARG A 8 -12.01 1.48 -3.96
N CYS A 9 -11.10 1.90 -3.10
CA CYS A 9 -9.79 1.32 -2.95
C CYS A 9 -9.66 0.60 -1.62
N GLY A 10 -8.91 -0.49 -1.62
CA GLY A 10 -8.52 -1.24 -0.43
C GLY A 10 -7.05 -1.02 -0.14
N TYR A 11 -6.66 -1.38 1.09
CA TYR A 11 -5.26 -1.44 1.52
C TYR A 11 -4.84 -2.90 1.68
N LEU A 12 -3.57 -3.17 1.44
CA LEU A 12 -2.93 -4.45 1.74
C LEU A 12 -1.62 -4.16 2.46
N ILE A 13 -1.46 -4.65 3.68
CA ILE A 13 -0.17 -4.57 4.36
C ILE A 13 0.66 -5.77 3.96
N LEU A 14 1.81 -5.51 3.37
CA LEU A 14 2.78 -6.50 2.96
C LEU A 14 3.93 -6.55 3.95
N VAL A 15 4.40 -7.76 4.26
CA VAL A 15 5.62 -8.04 4.99
C VAL A 15 6.64 -8.70 4.06
N ASN A 16 7.87 -8.20 4.08
CA ASN A 16 9.00 -8.84 3.40
C ASN A 16 9.62 -9.91 4.31
N THR A 17 9.28 -11.19 4.07
CA THR A 17 9.76 -12.27 4.94
C THR A 17 11.22 -12.67 4.70
N GLN A 18 11.82 -12.23 3.59
CA GLN A 18 13.23 -12.49 3.25
C GLN A 18 14.14 -11.26 3.34
N ALA A 19 13.64 -10.17 3.95
CA ALA A 19 14.46 -9.01 4.28
C ALA A 19 15.72 -9.43 5.08
N ALA A 20 16.79 -8.63 4.99
CA ALA A 20 17.96 -8.84 5.82
C ALA A 20 17.63 -8.63 7.31
N SER A 21 18.41 -9.23 8.21
CA SER A 21 18.10 -9.26 9.65
C SER A 21 18.16 -7.88 10.34
N ASP A 22 18.92 -6.96 9.75
CA ASP A 22 19.01 -5.55 10.14
C ASP A 22 17.76 -4.75 9.73
N ILE A 23 16.98 -5.22 8.76
CA ILE A 23 15.75 -4.59 8.30
C ILE A 23 14.57 -5.11 9.09
N THR A 24 14.26 -4.41 10.18
CA THR A 24 13.19 -4.79 11.12
C THR A 24 11.98 -3.84 11.06
N ASP A 25 12.14 -2.65 10.49
CA ASP A 25 11.17 -1.57 10.55
C ASP A 25 10.86 -0.95 9.17
N CYS A 26 10.23 0.23 9.19
CA CYS A 26 9.81 1.01 8.03
C CYS A 26 10.68 2.24 7.76
N SER A 27 11.85 2.35 8.41
CA SER A 27 12.68 3.57 8.39
C SER A 27 13.24 3.89 7.00
N ASN A 28 13.64 2.86 6.24
CA ASN A 28 14.12 3.02 4.87
C ASN A 28 13.01 2.72 3.86
N ARG A 29 12.38 3.77 3.32
CA ARG A 29 11.30 3.63 2.32
C ARG A 29 11.67 2.78 1.11
N GLN A 30 12.94 2.70 0.73
CA GLN A 30 13.38 1.91 -0.43
C GLN A 30 13.56 0.42 -0.10
N ASN A 31 13.78 0.08 1.18
CA ASN A 31 13.99 -1.28 1.65
C ASN A 31 13.44 -1.47 3.07
N SER A 32 12.13 -1.28 3.23
CA SER A 32 11.40 -1.49 4.48
C SER A 32 10.98 -2.94 4.68
N LYS A 33 10.77 -3.31 5.94
CA LYS A 33 10.18 -4.61 6.32
C LYS A 33 8.72 -4.72 5.89
N TYR A 34 7.98 -3.61 5.98
CA TYR A 34 6.56 -3.54 5.67
C TYR A 34 6.26 -2.46 4.62
N TYR A 35 5.21 -2.69 3.84
CA TYR A 35 4.68 -1.73 2.87
C TYR A 35 3.16 -1.77 2.90
N VAL A 36 2.52 -0.61 2.72
CA VAL A 36 1.07 -0.56 2.46
C VAL A 36 0.86 -0.41 0.96
N VAL A 37 0.06 -1.29 0.37
CA VAL A 37 -0.35 -1.18 -1.03
C VAL A 37 -1.79 -0.71 -1.09
N VAL A 38 -2.04 0.32 -1.90
CA VAL A 38 -3.38 0.86 -2.16
C VAL A 38 -3.75 0.51 -3.60
N VAL A 39 -4.82 -0.27 -3.76
CA VAL A 39 -5.32 -0.79 -5.05
C VAL A 39 -6.85 -0.66 -5.10
N GLN A 40 -7.42 -0.54 -6.30
CA GLN A 40 -8.87 -0.59 -6.46
C GLN A 40 -9.42 -1.96 -6.07
N TYR A 41 -10.58 -2.02 -5.43
CA TYR A 41 -11.20 -3.28 -4.97
C TYR A 41 -11.46 -4.27 -6.11
N THR A 42 -11.74 -3.77 -7.31
CA THR A 42 -12.00 -4.60 -8.49
C THR A 42 -10.73 -5.12 -9.15
N ALA A 43 -9.56 -4.59 -8.77
CA ALA A 43 -8.32 -4.86 -9.44
C ALA A 43 -7.60 -6.06 -8.84
N ARG A 44 -6.93 -6.84 -9.69
CA ARG A 44 -6.17 -8.02 -9.23
C ARG A 44 -4.75 -7.60 -8.89
N PHE A 45 -4.45 -7.54 -7.59
CA PHE A 45 -3.11 -7.23 -7.09
C PHE A 45 -2.03 -8.23 -7.56
N SER A 46 -0.87 -7.70 -7.96
CA SER A 46 0.32 -8.44 -8.39
C SER A 46 1.51 -8.18 -7.46
N ALA A 47 1.78 -9.12 -6.56
CA ALA A 47 2.96 -9.07 -5.69
C ALA A 47 4.30 -9.08 -6.46
N GLU A 48 4.32 -9.72 -7.63
CA GLU A 48 5.51 -9.79 -8.48
C GLU A 48 5.84 -8.42 -9.11
N SER A 49 4.82 -7.62 -9.45
CA SER A 49 5.02 -6.25 -9.94
C SER A 49 5.69 -5.38 -8.88
N VAL A 50 5.20 -5.42 -7.64
CA VAL A 50 5.78 -4.68 -6.51
C VAL A 50 7.21 -5.15 -6.21
N LYS A 51 7.45 -6.46 -6.23
CA LYS A 51 8.78 -7.02 -6.03
C LYS A 51 9.78 -6.56 -7.09
N ASN A 52 9.39 -6.54 -8.37
CA ASN A 52 10.26 -6.07 -9.45
C ASN A 52 10.51 -4.56 -9.37
N PHE A 53 9.51 -3.80 -8.93
CA PHE A 53 9.67 -2.38 -8.63
C PHE A 53 10.72 -2.16 -7.52
N LEU A 54 10.58 -2.81 -6.36
CA LEU A 54 11.52 -2.65 -5.24
C LEU A 54 12.96 -3.08 -5.60
N TYR A 55 13.11 -4.13 -6.41
CA TYR A 55 14.41 -4.52 -6.93
C TYR A 55 15.06 -3.42 -7.80
N THR A 56 14.28 -2.84 -8.70
CA THR A 56 14.72 -1.75 -9.58
C THR A 56 15.01 -0.47 -8.79
N LEU A 57 14.18 -0.17 -7.79
CA LEU A 57 14.32 0.97 -6.89
C LEU A 57 15.67 0.96 -6.16
N ASN A 58 16.16 -0.23 -5.79
CA ASN A 58 17.46 -0.42 -5.14
C ASN A 58 18.62 -0.57 -6.14
N ASN A 59 18.44 -0.16 -7.40
CA ASN A 59 19.42 -0.29 -8.49
C ASN A 59 19.97 -1.72 -8.65
N GLY A 60 19.20 -2.75 -8.31
CA GLY A 60 19.62 -4.15 -8.34
C GLY A 60 20.70 -4.54 -7.32
N LYS A 61 21.07 -3.65 -6.37
CA LYS A 61 22.06 -3.94 -5.31
C LYS A 61 21.56 -5.01 -4.35
N ILE A 62 20.25 -5.05 -4.12
CA ILE A 62 19.60 -6.06 -3.28
C ILE A 62 19.15 -7.22 -4.17
N PRO A 63 19.57 -8.47 -3.91
CA PRO A 63 19.15 -9.62 -4.70
C PRO A 63 17.63 -9.80 -4.71
N LYS A 64 17.01 -10.08 -5.87
CA LYS A 64 15.55 -10.29 -5.98
C LYS A 64 14.94 -11.26 -4.96
N LYS A 65 15.69 -12.30 -4.56
CA LYS A 65 15.26 -13.29 -3.55
C LYS A 65 14.97 -12.67 -2.17
N ARG A 66 15.60 -11.52 -1.85
CA ARG A 66 15.40 -10.78 -0.59
C ARG A 66 14.08 -10.02 -0.55
N PHE A 67 13.33 -9.97 -1.64
CA PHE A 67 12.00 -9.39 -1.71
C PHE A 67 10.97 -10.49 -1.82
N ASN A 68 10.58 -11.07 -0.68
CA ASN A 68 9.48 -12.03 -0.61
C ASN A 68 8.30 -11.40 0.13
N LEU A 69 7.46 -10.69 -0.63
CA LEU A 69 6.30 -9.99 -0.11
C LEU A 69 5.15 -10.98 0.13
N ARG A 70 4.59 -10.93 1.33
CA ARG A 70 3.42 -11.70 1.78
C ARG A 70 2.46 -10.76 2.49
N LEU A 71 1.18 -11.10 2.57
CA LEU A 71 0.25 -10.37 3.42
C LEU A 71 0.71 -10.48 4.87
N ALA A 72 0.72 -9.34 5.57
CA ALA A 72 0.99 -9.32 6.99
C ALA A 72 -0.17 -10.00 7.76
N PRO A 73 0.12 -10.73 8.85
CA PRO A 73 -0.91 -11.17 9.79
C PRO A 73 -1.72 -10.00 10.34
N GLU A 74 -2.94 -10.27 10.78
CA GLU A 74 -3.87 -9.25 11.28
C GLU A 74 -3.33 -8.56 12.54
N GLU A 75 -2.68 -9.32 13.42
CA GLU A 75 -2.08 -8.80 14.65
C GLU A 75 -1.00 -7.77 14.34
N ILE A 76 -0.12 -8.09 13.38
CA ILE A 76 0.94 -7.19 12.91
C ILE A 76 0.33 -5.97 12.21
N SER A 77 -0.74 -6.15 11.43
CA SER A 77 -1.45 -5.04 10.81
C SER A 77 -2.00 -4.07 11.85
N HIS A 78 -2.64 -4.58 12.89
CA HIS A 78 -3.19 -3.78 13.99
C HIS A 78 -2.08 -3.09 14.80
N GLU A 79 -0.96 -3.77 15.08
CA GLU A 79 0.19 -3.17 15.77
C GLU A 79 0.79 -2.00 14.98
N LEU A 80 0.99 -2.18 13.67
CA LEU A 80 1.62 -1.19 12.80
C LEU A 80 0.72 0.01 12.54
N THR A 81 -0.58 -0.23 12.33
CA THR A 81 -1.51 0.82 11.88
C THR A 81 -2.34 1.40 13.01
N GLY A 82 -2.66 0.60 14.04
CA GLY A 82 -3.57 0.99 15.11
C GLY A 82 -5.05 0.86 14.75
N PHE A 83 -5.38 0.27 13.60
CA PHE A 83 -6.76 0.06 13.18
C PHE A 83 -7.12 -1.42 13.17
N GLU A 84 -8.37 -1.71 13.51
CA GLU A 84 -8.97 -3.04 13.39
C GLU A 84 -9.08 -3.47 11.93
N HIS A 85 -9.28 -4.78 11.73
CA HIS A 85 -9.50 -5.34 10.40
C HIS A 85 -10.67 -4.63 9.69
N ASN A 86 -10.51 -4.37 8.38
CA ASN A 86 -11.39 -3.56 7.53
C ASN A 86 -11.51 -2.06 7.87
N GLY A 87 -10.87 -1.58 8.95
CA GLY A 87 -10.85 -0.17 9.33
C GLY A 87 -9.61 0.60 8.88
N VAL A 88 -8.53 -0.07 8.42
CA VAL A 88 -7.25 0.61 8.20
C VAL A 88 -7.36 1.72 7.15
N THR A 89 -6.68 2.81 7.46
CA THR A 89 -6.45 3.92 6.55
C THR A 89 -4.96 4.23 6.48
N CYS A 90 -4.54 4.94 5.42
CA CYS A 90 -3.15 5.38 5.27
C CYS A 90 -2.87 6.71 6.03
N VAL A 91 -3.85 7.22 6.78
CA VAL A 91 -3.75 8.48 7.53
C VAL A 91 -3.80 8.19 9.02
N GLY A 92 -2.85 8.72 9.79
CA GLY A 92 -2.84 8.55 11.25
C GLY A 92 -2.46 7.15 11.74
N MET A 93 -1.70 6.39 10.94
CA MET A 93 -1.13 5.11 11.39
C MET A 93 -0.12 5.31 12.53
N LYS A 94 0.00 4.32 13.43
CA LYS A 94 1.02 4.31 14.50
C LYS A 94 2.45 4.33 13.96
N THR A 95 2.67 3.70 12.81
CA THR A 95 3.97 3.63 12.11
C THR A 95 3.87 4.35 10.77
N ASP A 96 4.91 5.10 10.40
CA ASP A 96 5.03 5.66 9.04
C ASP A 96 5.46 4.55 8.06
N ILE A 97 4.48 3.81 7.54
CA ILE A 97 4.72 2.72 6.59
C ILE A 97 4.76 3.29 5.16
N PRO A 98 5.78 2.96 4.35
CA PRO A 98 5.85 3.41 2.97
C PRO A 98 4.65 2.92 2.17
N VAL A 99 3.98 3.86 1.50
CA VAL A 99 2.81 3.60 0.68
C VAL A 99 3.21 3.33 -0.76
N ILE A 100 2.61 2.30 -1.34
CA ILE A 100 2.65 1.98 -2.77
C ILE A 100 1.24 2.20 -3.30
N LEU A 101 1.10 3.13 -4.24
CA LEU A 101 -0.17 3.48 -4.85
C LEU A 101 -0.22 2.90 -6.25
N ASP A 102 -1.32 2.20 -6.56
CA ASP A 102 -1.51 1.65 -7.89
C ASP A 102 -1.69 2.75 -8.93
N GLU A 103 -1.00 2.62 -10.05
CA GLU A 103 -1.00 3.61 -11.13
C GLU A 103 -2.41 3.88 -11.68
N ALA A 104 -3.29 2.87 -11.68
CA ALA A 104 -4.68 3.01 -12.12
C ALA A 104 -5.47 4.05 -11.29
N ILE A 105 -5.16 4.19 -9.99
CA ILE A 105 -5.81 5.16 -9.10
C ILE A 105 -5.43 6.59 -9.48
N VAL A 106 -4.17 6.80 -9.85
CA VAL A 106 -3.66 8.10 -10.31
C VAL A 106 -4.34 8.56 -11.62
N LYS A 107 -4.84 7.61 -12.40
CA LYS A 107 -5.50 7.84 -13.70
C LYS A 107 -7.02 8.01 -13.57
N LEU A 108 -7.59 7.94 -12.36
CA LEU A 108 -9.03 8.09 -12.15
C LEU A 108 -9.54 9.47 -12.59
N GLN A 109 -10.76 9.50 -13.10
CA GLN A 109 -11.45 10.71 -13.54
C GLN A 109 -12.92 10.66 -13.08
N PRO A 110 -13.29 11.37 -12.00
CA PRO A 110 -12.58 12.50 -11.38
C PRO A 110 -11.35 12.11 -10.54
N ASP A 111 -10.50 13.10 -10.23
CA ASP A 111 -9.29 13.00 -9.38
C ASP A 111 -9.64 12.75 -7.90
N PHE A 112 -10.24 11.59 -7.62
CA PHE A 112 -10.84 11.30 -6.34
C PHE A 112 -11.02 9.80 -6.16
N PHE A 113 -10.91 9.31 -4.93
CA PHE A 113 -11.22 7.91 -4.61
C PHE A 113 -11.65 7.76 -3.15
N TRP A 114 -12.20 6.59 -2.83
CA TRP A 114 -12.65 6.22 -1.49
C TRP A 114 -11.71 5.21 -0.84
N LEU A 115 -11.38 5.44 0.43
CA LEU A 115 -10.58 4.57 1.29
C LEU A 115 -11.31 4.21 2.58
N GLY A 116 -10.78 3.23 3.33
CA GLY A 116 -11.14 3.05 4.74
C GLY A 116 -10.89 4.33 5.54
N GLY A 117 -11.80 4.66 6.45
CA GLY A 117 -11.75 5.89 7.24
C GLY A 117 -11.17 5.77 8.64
N GLY A 118 -10.62 4.62 9.04
CA GLY A 118 -10.19 4.35 10.42
C GLY A 118 -11.22 3.57 11.24
N GLU A 119 -12.38 3.25 10.65
CA GLU A 119 -13.47 2.49 11.26
C GLU A 119 -14.15 1.66 10.14
N ILE A 120 -14.79 0.54 10.49
CA ILE A 120 -15.30 -0.48 9.54
C ILE A 120 -16.33 0.12 8.58
N ASP A 121 -17.24 0.96 9.07
CA ASP A 121 -18.32 1.57 8.31
C ASP A 121 -17.96 2.96 7.80
N LEU A 122 -16.92 3.58 8.34
CA LEU A 122 -16.43 4.87 7.87
C LEU A 122 -15.59 4.74 6.59
N LYS A 123 -15.88 5.61 5.61
CA LYS A 123 -15.10 5.74 4.37
C LYS A 123 -14.64 7.17 4.19
N LEU A 124 -13.38 7.33 3.84
CA LEU A 124 -12.76 8.62 3.57
C LEU A 124 -12.72 8.84 2.07
N GLY A 125 -13.38 9.89 1.60
CA GLY A 125 -13.22 10.40 0.25
C GLY A 125 -12.07 11.38 0.20
N ILE A 126 -11.11 11.19 -0.69
CA ILE A 126 -9.94 12.06 -0.80
C ILE A 126 -9.58 12.32 -2.28
N GLY A 127 -9.11 13.54 -2.58
CA GLY A 127 -8.55 13.84 -3.88
C GLY A 127 -7.25 13.07 -4.11
N THR A 128 -7.04 12.46 -5.28
CA THR A 128 -5.84 11.64 -5.51
C THR A 128 -4.58 12.48 -5.42
N SER A 129 -4.61 13.71 -5.95
CA SER A 129 -3.50 14.66 -5.82
C SER A 129 -3.16 15.00 -4.36
N GLU A 130 -4.17 15.20 -3.50
CA GLU A 130 -3.96 15.48 -2.07
C GLU A 130 -3.34 14.29 -1.35
N PHE A 131 -3.85 13.08 -1.64
CA PHE A 131 -3.32 11.84 -1.09
C PHE A 131 -1.85 11.63 -1.48
N ILE A 132 -1.49 11.88 -2.74
CA ILE A 132 -0.11 11.77 -3.24
C ILE A 132 0.79 12.78 -2.52
N ASN A 133 0.35 14.02 -2.38
CA ASN A 133 1.11 15.07 -1.71
C ASN A 133 1.36 14.74 -0.22
N PHE A 134 0.37 14.16 0.45
CA PHE A 134 0.46 13.79 1.85
C PHE A 134 1.32 12.54 2.09
N THR A 135 1.05 11.44 1.39
CA THR A 135 1.68 10.12 1.66
C THR A 135 3.00 9.90 0.91
N LYS A 136 3.28 10.72 -0.11
CA LYS A 136 4.44 10.62 -1.01
C LYS A 136 4.65 9.18 -1.51
N PRO A 137 3.62 8.54 -2.08
CA PRO A 137 3.63 7.11 -2.33
C PRO A 137 4.57 6.76 -3.49
N PHE A 138 5.00 5.51 -3.55
CA PHE A 138 5.56 4.95 -4.78
C PHE A 138 4.42 4.64 -5.74
N ILE A 139 4.41 5.27 -6.91
CA ILE A 139 3.43 4.98 -7.95
C ILE A 139 3.92 3.77 -8.75
N VAL A 140 3.17 2.67 -8.70
CA VAL A 140 3.54 1.39 -9.31
C VAL A 140 2.34 0.81 -10.03
N ASN A 141 2.55 0.29 -11.24
CA ASN A 141 1.54 -0.57 -11.88
C ASN A 141 1.56 -1.94 -11.18
N CYS A 142 0.69 -2.10 -10.19
CA CYS A 142 0.65 -3.27 -9.32
C CYS A 142 -0.70 -4.00 -9.35
N SER A 143 -1.60 -3.58 -10.23
CA SER A 143 -2.79 -4.34 -10.60
C SER A 143 -2.81 -4.68 -12.09
N GLY A 144 -3.32 -5.86 -12.43
CA GLY A 144 -3.53 -6.23 -13.83
C GLY A 144 -4.75 -5.51 -14.42
N SER A 145 -4.57 -4.90 -15.59
CA SER A 145 -5.66 -4.53 -16.50
C SER A 145 -6.30 -5.77 -17.14
#